data_AF-A0A7W2U629-F1
#
_entry.id   AF-A0A7W2U629-F1
#
_cell.length_a   1.000
_cell.length_b   1.000
_cell.length_c   1.000
_cell.angle_alpha   90.00
_cell.angle_beta   90.00
_cell.angle_gamma   90.00
#
_symmetry.space_group_name_H-M   'P 1'
#
loop_
_entity.id
_entity.type
_entity.pdbx_description
1 polymer ?
#
loop_
_entity_poly.entity_id
_entity_poly.type
_entity_poly.pdbx_seq_one_letter_code
_entity_poly.pdbx_strand_id
1 'polypeptide(L)'
;IGNVFVEIFDEEANKLSNAKWLAQGTIYPDVIESAASATGKAHVIKSHHNVGGLPDHMKLGLVEPLRELFKDEVRKIGLELGLPYDMLYRHPFPGPGLGVRILGEVKKEYADLLRRADHIFIEELHKHDLYKKVSQAFTVFLPVRSVGVMGDARKYDWVVSLRCVETIDFMTARWSHLPYDFLGLVSNRIINEIDGISRVVYDISGKPPATIEWE
;
A
#
# COMPACT_ATOMS: atom_id res chain seq x y z
N ILE A 1 -2.18 14.71 -1.82
CA ILE A 1 -0.90 13.96 -1.87
C ILE A 1 -0.29 14.04 -3.26
N GLY A 2 -0.99 13.61 -4.32
CA GLY A 2 -0.50 13.67 -5.70
C GLY A 2 0.04 15.05 -6.12
N ASN A 3 -0.71 16.13 -5.91
CA ASN A 3 -0.27 17.48 -6.27
C ASN A 3 1.04 17.90 -5.59
N VAL A 4 1.15 17.71 -4.27
CA VAL A 4 2.37 18.05 -3.52
C VAL A 4 3.57 17.22 -3.98
N PHE A 5 3.36 15.94 -4.34
CA PHE A 5 4.42 15.12 -4.93
C PHE A 5 4.92 15.72 -6.25
N VAL A 6 4.00 16.13 -7.11
CA VAL A 6 4.31 16.73 -8.42
C VAL A 6 5.02 18.07 -8.27
N GLU A 7 4.54 18.94 -7.37
CA GLU A 7 5.17 20.23 -7.07
C GLU A 7 6.63 20.04 -6.62
N ILE A 8 6.87 19.20 -5.61
CA ILE A 8 8.22 18.91 -5.13
C ILE A 8 9.07 18.27 -6.23
N PHE A 9 8.51 17.34 -7.00
CA PHE A 9 9.23 16.71 -8.10
C PHE A 9 9.68 17.73 -9.16
N ASP A 10 8.81 18.67 -9.54
CA ASP A 10 9.13 19.74 -10.49
C ASP A 10 10.17 20.71 -9.91
N GLU A 11 10.05 21.07 -8.63
CA GLU A 11 11.06 21.87 -7.91
C GLU A 11 12.45 21.20 -7.94
N GLU A 12 12.55 19.91 -7.66
CA GLU A 12 13.83 19.18 -7.70
C GLU A 12 14.35 19.00 -9.13
N ALA A 13 13.48 18.74 -10.11
CA ALA A 13 13.87 18.59 -11.50
C ALA A 13 14.47 19.90 -12.07
N ASN A 14 13.89 21.05 -11.70
CA ASN A 14 14.37 22.36 -12.15
C ASN A 14 15.74 22.75 -11.57
N LYS A 15 16.20 22.10 -10.49
CA LYS A 15 17.57 22.28 -9.97
C LYS A 15 18.62 21.58 -10.82
N LEU A 16 18.22 20.67 -11.71
CA LEU A 16 19.12 19.92 -12.59
C LEU A 16 19.19 20.60 -13.96
N SER A 17 20.37 21.11 -14.32
CA SER A 17 20.56 21.89 -15.56
C SER A 17 20.52 21.05 -16.85
N ASN A 18 20.64 19.73 -16.77
CA ASN A 18 20.77 18.82 -17.91
C ASN A 18 19.75 17.68 -17.93
N ALA A 19 18.75 17.71 -17.05
CA ALA A 19 17.65 16.74 -17.09
C ALA A 19 16.81 16.96 -18.36
N LYS A 20 16.82 15.99 -19.27
CA LYS A 20 16.05 16.03 -20.53
C LYS A 20 14.95 14.98 -20.59
N TRP A 21 15.07 13.92 -19.79
CA TRP A 21 14.21 12.75 -19.85
C TRP A 21 13.71 12.38 -18.45
N LEU A 22 12.45 11.98 -18.38
CA LEU A 22 11.81 11.37 -17.22
C LEU A 22 11.62 9.88 -17.50
N ALA A 23 12.33 9.04 -16.77
CA ALA A 23 12.16 7.60 -16.84
C ALA A 23 11.00 7.15 -15.94
N GLN A 24 10.12 6.28 -16.44
CA GLN A 24 9.01 5.71 -15.67
C GLN A 24 8.95 4.19 -15.78
N GLY A 25 8.59 3.54 -14.67
CA GLY A 25 8.44 2.09 -14.57
C GLY A 25 7.07 1.57 -15.03
N THR A 26 6.38 2.27 -15.94
CA THR A 26 5.07 1.84 -16.47
C THR A 26 5.19 0.46 -17.11
N ILE A 27 4.27 -0.45 -16.77
CA ILE A 27 4.25 -1.83 -17.28
C ILE A 27 3.08 -2.07 -18.24
N TYR A 28 3.12 -3.17 -18.98
CA TYR A 28 2.12 -3.47 -20.01
C TYR A 28 0.66 -3.51 -19.50
N PRO A 29 0.35 -4.07 -18.31
CA PRO A 29 -0.98 -3.96 -17.72
C PRO A 29 -1.49 -2.51 -17.53
N ASP A 30 -0.62 -1.57 -17.16
CA ASP A 30 -1.00 -0.17 -16.96
C ASP A 30 -1.43 0.49 -18.29
N VAL A 31 -0.76 0.10 -19.38
CA VAL A 31 -1.07 0.58 -20.74
C VAL A 31 -2.44 0.07 -21.19
N ILE A 32 -2.76 -1.20 -20.92
CA ILE A 32 -4.06 -1.79 -21.25
C ILE A 32 -5.18 -1.11 -20.45
N GLU A 33 -5.00 -0.92 -19.14
CA GLU A 33 -5.99 -0.24 -18.27
C GLU A 33 -6.27 1.18 -18.77
N SER A 34 -5.21 1.91 -19.15
CA SER A 34 -5.31 3.27 -19.70
C SER A 34 -6.01 3.30 -21.07
N ALA A 35 -5.69 2.38 -21.98
CA ALA A 35 -6.31 2.30 -23.31
C ALA A 35 -7.81 1.94 -23.24
N ALA A 36 -8.21 1.08 -22.29
CA ALA A 36 -9.61 0.73 -22.07
C ALA A 36 -10.42 1.94 -21.57
N SER A 37 -9.82 2.81 -20.74
CA SER A 37 -10.45 4.05 -20.26
C SER A 37 -10.70 5.08 -21.38
N ALA A 38 -9.81 5.14 -22.37
CA ALA A 38 -9.92 6.04 -23.53
C ALA A 38 -11.08 5.69 -24.49
N THR A 39 -11.58 4.45 -24.44
CA THR A 39 -12.68 3.97 -25.31
C THR A 39 -14.08 4.15 -24.69
N GLY A 40 -14.19 4.84 -23.55
CA GLY A 40 -15.46 5.34 -23.02
C GLY A 40 -16.36 4.30 -22.32
N LYS A 41 -15.94 3.04 -22.20
CA LYS A 41 -16.71 1.97 -21.52
C LYS A 41 -16.29 1.69 -20.08
N ALA A 42 -15.16 2.21 -19.63
CA ALA A 42 -14.70 2.09 -18.26
C ALA A 42 -14.78 3.45 -17.59
N HIS A 43 -15.56 3.57 -16.50
CA HIS A 43 -15.45 4.70 -15.60
C HIS A 43 -13.97 4.83 -15.19
N VAL A 44 -13.44 6.05 -15.23
CA VAL A 44 -12.06 6.38 -14.87
C VAL A 44 -11.87 6.13 -13.38
N ILE A 45 -11.69 4.86 -13.00
CA ILE A 45 -11.58 4.43 -11.61
C ILE A 45 -10.18 4.70 -11.06
N LYS A 46 -9.20 5.07 -11.90
CA LYS A 46 -7.87 5.50 -11.49
C LYS A 46 -7.33 6.60 -12.39
N SER A 47 -7.46 7.85 -11.97
CA SER A 47 -6.90 9.03 -12.65
C SER A 47 -5.38 9.20 -12.45
N HIS A 48 -4.70 8.31 -11.72
CA HIS A 48 -3.35 8.53 -11.21
C HIS A 48 -2.25 7.64 -11.80
N HIS A 49 -2.49 6.90 -12.89
CA HIS A 49 -1.39 6.20 -13.56
C HIS A 49 -0.60 7.15 -14.46
N ASN A 50 0.60 7.48 -13.97
CA ASN A 50 1.88 7.79 -14.62
C ASN A 50 1.98 8.69 -15.86
N VAL A 51 0.91 9.09 -16.56
CA VAL A 51 1.03 10.06 -17.68
C VAL A 51 0.06 11.23 -17.53
N GLY A 52 -0.96 11.13 -16.67
CA GLY A 52 -1.98 12.19 -16.49
C GLY A 52 -1.72 13.18 -15.35
N GLY A 53 -0.63 13.05 -14.60
CA GLY A 53 -0.36 13.88 -13.41
C GLY A 53 0.84 14.83 -13.54
N LEU A 54 1.56 14.81 -14.66
CA LEU A 54 2.67 15.73 -14.86
C LEU A 54 2.12 17.10 -15.23
N PRO A 55 2.67 18.21 -14.72
CA PRO A 55 2.21 19.54 -15.08
C PRO A 55 2.39 19.78 -16.57
N ASP A 56 1.43 20.47 -17.20
CA ASP A 56 1.49 20.82 -18.63
C ASP A 56 2.76 21.60 -19.00
N HIS A 57 3.40 22.26 -18.02
CA HIS A 57 4.62 23.04 -18.20
C HIS A 57 5.93 22.23 -18.08
N MET A 58 5.87 20.94 -17.75
CA MET A 58 7.07 20.11 -17.57
C MET A 58 7.71 19.78 -18.93
N LYS A 59 9.01 20.10 -19.08
CA LYS A 59 9.75 20.01 -20.36
C LYS A 59 10.53 18.71 -20.56
N LEU A 60 10.28 17.68 -19.76
CA LEU A 60 11.00 16.40 -19.82
C LEU A 60 10.35 15.47 -20.84
N GLY A 61 11.16 14.86 -21.72
CA GLY A 61 10.69 13.77 -22.57
C GLY A 61 10.48 12.48 -21.77
N LEU A 62 9.51 11.64 -22.13
CA LEU A 62 9.19 10.42 -21.39
C LEU A 62 9.95 9.20 -21.93
N VAL A 63 10.47 8.35 -21.03
CA VAL A 63 11.10 7.06 -21.37
C VAL A 63 10.54 5.96 -20.48
N GLU A 64 9.87 4.97 -21.06
CA GLU A 64 9.18 3.89 -20.34
C GLU A 64 9.75 2.51 -20.72
N PRO A 65 10.91 2.10 -20.17
CA PRO A 65 11.62 0.90 -20.62
C PRO A 65 10.89 -0.41 -20.29
N LEU A 66 9.91 -0.40 -19.38
CA LEU A 66 9.18 -1.58 -18.93
C LEU A 66 7.81 -1.73 -19.60
N ARG A 67 7.46 -0.82 -20.53
CA ARG A 67 6.11 -0.65 -21.09
C ARG A 67 5.54 -1.90 -21.75
N GLU A 68 6.40 -2.79 -22.25
CA GLU A 68 6.01 -4.02 -22.96
C GLU A 68 6.05 -5.27 -22.07
N LEU A 69 6.38 -5.13 -20.78
CA LEU A 69 6.59 -6.25 -19.87
C LEU A 69 5.42 -6.45 -18.90
N PHE A 70 5.14 -7.71 -18.58
CA PHE A 70 4.29 -8.10 -17.46
C PHE A 70 5.06 -8.09 -16.13
N LYS A 71 4.31 -8.11 -15.01
CA LYS A 71 4.89 -7.97 -13.67
C LYS A 71 5.83 -9.11 -13.28
N ASP A 72 5.57 -10.33 -13.76
CA ASP A 72 6.46 -11.47 -13.54
C ASP A 72 7.76 -11.35 -14.35
N GLU A 73 7.71 -10.79 -15.56
CA GLU A 73 8.88 -10.47 -16.38
C GLU A 73 9.73 -9.37 -15.75
N VAL A 74 9.10 -8.31 -15.23
CA VAL A 74 9.79 -7.23 -14.49
C VAL A 74 10.53 -7.78 -13.27
N ARG A 75 9.98 -8.78 -12.58
CA ARG A 75 10.66 -9.45 -11.46
C ARG A 75 11.87 -10.26 -11.94
N LYS A 76 11.75 -11.01 -13.04
CA LYS A 76 12.86 -11.80 -13.62
C LYS A 76 14.02 -10.89 -14.02
N ILE A 77 13.76 -9.81 -14.76
CA ILE A 77 14.83 -8.86 -15.12
C ILE A 77 15.45 -8.20 -13.88
N GLY A 78 14.65 -7.93 -12.85
CA GLY A 78 15.15 -7.35 -11.60
C GLY A 78 16.16 -8.27 -10.90
N LEU A 79 15.92 -9.57 -10.91
CA LEU A 79 16.84 -10.57 -10.37
C LEU A 79 18.14 -10.62 -11.17
N GLU A 80 18.05 -10.62 -12.51
CA GLU A 80 19.23 -10.59 -13.39
C GLU A 80 20.05 -9.29 -13.22
N LEU A 81 19.40 -8.17 -12.87
CA LEU A 81 20.05 -6.91 -12.54
C LEU A 81 20.64 -6.89 -11.11
N GLY A 82 20.51 -7.97 -10.34
CA GLY A 82 21.06 -8.11 -8.99
C GLY A 82 20.23 -7.45 -7.89
N LEU A 83 18.96 -7.13 -8.15
CA LEU A 83 18.08 -6.57 -7.11
C LEU A 83 17.69 -7.66 -6.07
N PRO A 84 17.58 -7.30 -4.77
CA PRO A 84 17.20 -8.26 -3.74
C PRO A 84 15.83 -8.88 -4.00
N TYR A 85 15.73 -10.20 -3.81
CA TYR A 85 14.48 -10.94 -4.00
C TYR A 85 13.32 -10.32 -3.19
N ASP A 86 13.52 -10.04 -1.91
CA ASP A 86 12.48 -9.52 -1.04
C ASP A 86 12.00 -8.12 -1.45
N MET A 87 12.81 -7.34 -2.16
CA MET A 87 12.40 -6.06 -2.75
C MET A 87 11.46 -6.27 -3.94
N LEU A 88 11.78 -7.21 -4.83
CA LEU A 88 11.02 -7.50 -6.06
C LEU A 88 9.69 -8.22 -5.78
N TYR A 89 9.67 -9.04 -4.73
CA TYR A 89 8.53 -9.84 -4.31
C TYR A 89 7.76 -9.22 -3.13
N ARG A 90 8.09 -7.98 -2.75
CA ARG A 90 7.31 -7.22 -1.78
C ARG A 90 5.87 -7.05 -2.26
N HIS A 91 4.93 -7.08 -1.33
CA HIS A 91 3.53 -6.73 -1.60
C HIS A 91 3.41 -5.33 -2.20
N PRO A 92 2.40 -5.08 -3.04
CA PRO A 92 2.13 -3.74 -3.54
C PRO A 92 1.85 -2.78 -2.39
N PHE A 93 2.35 -1.55 -2.53
CA PHE A 93 2.13 -0.45 -1.60
C PHE A 93 1.57 0.75 -2.38
N PRO A 94 0.45 1.36 -1.95
CA PRO A 94 -0.22 2.39 -2.72
C PRO A 94 0.61 3.68 -2.80
N GLY A 95 0.45 4.46 -3.88
CA GLY A 95 1.17 5.72 -4.08
C GLY A 95 1.02 6.73 -2.93
N PRO A 96 -0.20 6.99 -2.43
CA PRO A 96 -0.38 7.85 -1.25
C PRO A 96 -0.03 7.17 0.09
N GLY A 97 0.45 5.92 0.04
CA GLY A 97 1.01 5.18 1.16
C GLY A 97 0.06 5.05 2.35
N LEU A 98 0.54 5.38 3.55
CA LEU A 98 -0.29 5.34 4.76
C LEU A 98 -1.40 6.40 4.78
N GLY A 99 -1.37 7.38 3.88
CA GLY A 99 -2.41 8.40 3.76
C GLY A 99 -3.80 7.82 3.46
N VAL A 100 -3.86 6.67 2.78
CA VAL A 100 -5.11 5.93 2.50
C VAL A 100 -5.42 4.84 3.54
N ARG A 101 -4.54 4.66 4.52
CA ARG A 101 -4.67 3.65 5.58
C ARG A 101 -4.94 4.26 6.95
N ILE A 102 -5.06 5.57 7.03
CA ILE A 102 -5.53 6.30 8.21
C ILE A 102 -6.89 6.85 7.84
N LEU A 103 -7.95 6.32 8.46
CA LEU A 103 -9.29 6.79 8.13
C LEU A 103 -9.49 8.22 8.65
N GLY A 104 -9.92 9.10 7.76
CA GLY A 104 -10.15 10.52 8.06
C GLY A 104 -8.87 11.35 8.04
N GLU A 105 -8.68 12.19 9.06
CA GLU A 105 -7.57 13.14 9.10
C GLU A 105 -6.23 12.45 9.40
N VAL A 106 -5.24 12.67 8.53
CA VAL A 106 -3.89 12.15 8.69
C VAL A 106 -3.09 13.02 9.67
N LYS A 107 -2.71 12.45 10.82
CA LYS A 107 -1.83 13.10 11.81
C LYS A 107 -0.54 12.32 11.99
N LYS A 108 0.53 13.03 12.38
CA LYS A 108 1.83 12.41 12.69
C LYS A 108 1.70 11.30 13.74
N GLU A 109 0.96 11.55 14.82
CA GLU A 109 0.68 10.57 15.87
C GLU A 109 0.07 9.28 15.30
N TYR A 110 -0.96 9.41 14.46
CA TYR A 110 -1.66 8.26 13.87
C TYR A 110 -0.74 7.48 12.93
N ALA A 111 0.05 8.20 12.12
CA ALA A 111 1.03 7.59 11.25
C ALA A 111 2.17 6.89 12.01
N ASP A 112 2.60 7.43 13.15
CA ASP A 112 3.61 6.80 14.02
C ASP A 112 3.09 5.48 14.60
N LEU A 113 1.86 5.48 15.13
CA LEU A 113 1.21 4.26 15.63
C LEU A 113 1.00 3.23 14.53
N LEU A 114 0.49 3.65 13.38
CA LEU A 114 0.20 2.78 12.25
C LEU A 114 1.48 2.13 11.70
N ARG A 115 2.59 2.88 11.57
CA ARG A 115 3.88 2.33 11.13
C ARG A 115 4.37 1.19 12.02
N ARG A 116 4.21 1.34 13.34
CA ARG A 116 4.63 0.31 14.31
C ARG A 116 3.73 -0.92 14.23
N ALA A 117 2.41 -0.72 14.12
CA ALA A 117 1.45 -1.82 14.01
C ALA A 117 1.63 -2.61 12.70
N ASP A 118 1.78 -1.90 11.58
CA ASP A 118 2.05 -2.50 10.26
C ASP A 118 3.37 -3.27 10.28
N HIS A 119 4.43 -2.71 10.88
CA HIS A 119 5.71 -3.39 11.04
C HIS A 119 5.58 -4.73 11.78
N ILE A 120 4.90 -4.75 12.94
CA ILE A 120 4.68 -6.00 13.70
C ILE A 120 3.92 -7.02 12.85
N PHE A 121 2.87 -6.59 12.16
CA PHE A 121 2.07 -7.49 11.34
C PHE A 121 2.86 -8.12 10.20
N ILE A 122 3.61 -7.30 9.44
CA ILE A 122 4.45 -7.76 8.34
C ILE A 122 5.60 -8.64 8.85
N GLU A 123 6.25 -8.26 9.95
CA GLU A 123 7.32 -9.05 10.57
C GLU A 123 6.82 -10.46 10.94
N GLU A 124 5.67 -10.56 11.59
CA GLU A 124 5.11 -11.84 12.01
C GLU A 124 4.67 -12.70 10.81
N LEU A 125 4.13 -12.08 9.75
CA LEU A 125 3.83 -12.79 8.50
C LEU A 125 5.09 -13.41 7.88
N HIS A 126 6.23 -12.73 7.96
CA HIS A 126 7.51 -13.29 7.50
C HIS A 126 7.99 -14.43 8.40
N LYS A 127 7.98 -14.25 9.73
CA LYS A 127 8.42 -15.28 10.69
C LYS A 127 7.63 -16.59 10.63
N HIS A 128 6.38 -16.52 10.18
CA HIS A 128 5.46 -17.67 10.09
C HIS A 128 5.29 -18.20 8.66
N ASP A 129 6.13 -17.79 7.71
CA ASP A 129 6.06 -18.19 6.29
C ASP A 129 4.68 -17.95 5.65
N LEU A 130 3.98 -16.90 6.09
CA LEU A 130 2.66 -16.50 5.58
C LEU A 130 2.74 -15.38 4.56
N TYR A 131 3.78 -14.54 4.61
CA TYR A 131 3.91 -13.35 3.75
C TYR A 131 3.79 -13.68 2.25
N LYS A 132 4.42 -14.77 1.80
CA LYS A 132 4.39 -15.21 0.39
C LYS A 132 3.09 -15.91 -0.02
N LYS A 133 2.24 -16.28 0.94
CA LYS A 133 0.99 -17.01 0.71
C LYS A 133 -0.21 -16.07 0.45
N VAL A 134 -0.02 -14.77 0.69
CA VAL A 134 -1.05 -13.75 0.56
C VAL A 134 -0.61 -12.70 -0.45
N SER A 135 -1.57 -12.08 -1.13
CA SER A 135 -1.29 -11.13 -2.22
C SER A 135 -0.95 -9.74 -1.70
N GLN A 136 -1.58 -9.34 -0.59
CA GLN A 136 -1.33 -8.08 0.07
C GLN A 136 -1.73 -8.17 1.55
N ALA A 137 -0.91 -7.62 2.43
CA ALA A 137 -1.20 -7.49 3.85
C ALA A 137 -0.79 -6.11 4.36
N PHE A 138 -1.57 -5.54 5.27
CA PHE A 138 -1.29 -4.26 5.91
C PHE A 138 -2.19 -4.00 7.12
N THR A 139 -1.87 -2.94 7.86
CA THR A 139 -2.72 -2.40 8.93
C THR A 139 -3.41 -1.11 8.49
N VAL A 140 -4.62 -0.87 9.00
CA VAL A 140 -5.41 0.37 8.85
C VAL A 140 -5.66 0.97 10.23
N PHE A 141 -5.46 2.27 10.38
CA PHE A 141 -5.76 3.02 11.59
C PHE A 141 -7.21 3.50 11.58
N LEU A 142 -7.94 3.21 12.66
CA LEU A 142 -9.32 3.65 12.85
C LEU A 142 -9.37 4.71 13.95
N PRO A 143 -9.86 5.94 13.67
CA PRO A 143 -9.94 7.02 14.66
C PRO A 143 -11.13 6.82 15.63
N VAL A 144 -11.31 5.60 16.11
CA VAL A 144 -12.30 5.23 17.12
C VAL A 144 -11.57 4.82 18.40
N ARG A 145 -12.10 5.24 19.55
CA ARG A 145 -11.52 4.92 20.86
C ARG A 145 -12.15 3.64 21.39
N SER A 146 -11.35 2.79 22.00
CA SER A 146 -11.81 1.60 22.69
C SER A 146 -11.17 1.49 24.07
N VAL A 147 -11.95 1.02 25.04
CA VAL A 147 -11.43 0.73 26.38
C VAL A 147 -10.50 -0.49 26.28
N GLY A 148 -9.24 -0.29 26.67
CA GLY A 148 -8.29 -1.33 26.98
C GLY A 148 -8.03 -1.38 28.49
N VAL A 149 -7.66 -2.55 28.98
CA VAL A 149 -7.12 -2.73 30.33
C VAL A 149 -5.64 -3.03 30.16
N MET A 150 -4.80 -2.05 30.50
CA MET A 150 -3.34 -2.22 30.56
C MET A 150 -2.92 -2.14 32.02
N GLY A 151 -2.57 -3.27 32.63
CA GLY A 151 -2.36 -3.38 34.08
C GLY A 151 -3.66 -3.12 34.85
N ASP A 152 -3.60 -2.26 35.87
CA ASP A 152 -4.75 -1.97 36.75
C ASP A 152 -5.56 -0.73 36.33
N ALA A 153 -5.19 -0.06 35.22
CA ALA A 153 -5.85 1.17 34.75
C ALA A 153 -6.61 0.96 33.44
N ARG A 154 -7.79 1.60 33.34
CA ARG A 154 -8.54 1.70 32.08
C ARG A 154 -7.90 2.78 31.21
N LYS A 155 -7.54 2.44 29.98
CA LYS A 155 -7.08 3.38 28.95
C LYS A 155 -8.08 3.41 27.79
N TYR A 156 -8.27 4.60 27.21
CA TYR A 156 -9.09 4.81 26.01
C TYR A 156 -8.17 5.11 24.83
N ASP A 157 -7.74 4.06 24.15
CA ASP A 157 -6.77 4.15 23.06
C ASP A 157 -7.38 3.78 21.71
N TRP A 158 -6.58 3.90 20.65
CA TRP A 158 -7.02 3.74 19.27
C TRP A 158 -7.22 2.28 18.88
N VAL A 159 -7.93 2.09 17.77
CA VAL A 159 -8.17 0.77 17.18
C VAL A 159 -7.43 0.68 15.85
N VAL A 160 -6.86 -0.48 15.58
CA VAL A 160 -6.30 -0.81 14.26
C VAL A 160 -6.97 -2.04 13.67
N SER A 161 -7.11 -2.06 12.34
CA SER A 161 -7.62 -3.19 11.58
C SER A 161 -6.47 -3.86 10.81
N LEU A 162 -6.35 -5.16 10.94
CA LEU A 162 -5.50 -5.98 10.09
C LEU A 162 -6.28 -6.32 8.81
N ARG A 163 -5.65 -6.10 7.65
CA ARG A 163 -6.20 -6.45 6.34
C ARG A 163 -5.24 -7.38 5.62
N CYS A 164 -5.72 -8.54 5.21
CA CYS A 164 -4.93 -9.51 4.48
C CYS A 164 -5.80 -10.23 3.45
N VAL A 165 -5.34 -10.27 2.21
CA VAL A 165 -6.14 -10.76 1.08
C VAL A 165 -5.34 -11.68 0.15
N GLU A 166 -6.08 -12.60 -0.46
CA GLU A 166 -5.65 -13.43 -1.58
C GLU A 166 -6.43 -13.01 -2.83
N THR A 167 -5.68 -12.77 -3.91
CA THR A 167 -6.23 -12.36 -5.20
C THR A 167 -5.33 -12.80 -6.36
N ILE A 168 -5.96 -13.07 -7.50
CA ILE A 168 -5.29 -13.40 -8.77
C ILE A 168 -5.05 -12.11 -9.58
N ASP A 169 -6.02 -11.19 -9.60
CA ASP A 169 -6.06 -10.04 -10.52
C ASP A 169 -6.37 -8.69 -9.85
N PHE A 170 -6.49 -8.65 -8.52
CA PHE A 170 -6.95 -7.50 -7.71
C PHE A 170 -8.35 -6.97 -8.07
N MET A 171 -9.08 -7.60 -8.99
CA MET A 171 -10.47 -7.29 -9.33
C MET A 171 -11.43 -8.00 -8.39
N THR A 172 -11.11 -9.24 -8.02
CA THR A 172 -11.77 -9.97 -6.93
C THR A 172 -10.74 -10.37 -5.88
N ALA A 173 -11.11 -10.35 -4.61
CA ALA A 173 -10.20 -10.75 -3.53
C ALA A 173 -10.98 -11.41 -2.39
N ARG A 174 -10.38 -12.45 -1.80
CA ARG A 174 -10.88 -13.06 -0.57
C ARG A 174 -10.02 -12.58 0.59
N TRP A 175 -10.63 -12.40 1.75
CA TRP A 175 -9.86 -12.20 2.97
C TRP A 175 -9.15 -13.51 3.32
N SER A 176 -7.90 -13.43 3.77
CA SER A 176 -7.09 -14.62 4.04
C SER A 176 -7.53 -15.30 5.34
N HIS A 177 -7.68 -16.62 5.33
CA HIS A 177 -8.02 -17.39 6.52
C HIS A 177 -6.74 -17.65 7.36
N LEU A 178 -6.17 -16.58 7.93
CA LEU A 178 -4.98 -16.67 8.77
C LEU A 178 -5.27 -17.51 10.03
N PRO A 179 -4.30 -18.34 10.50
CA PRO A 179 -4.50 -19.15 11.71
C PRO A 179 -4.90 -18.29 12.91
N TYR A 180 -5.86 -18.74 13.71
CA TYR A 180 -6.35 -17.97 14.86
C TYR A 180 -5.25 -17.70 15.88
N ASP A 181 -4.36 -18.66 16.13
CA ASP A 181 -3.22 -18.48 17.04
C ASP A 181 -2.25 -17.40 16.54
N PHE A 182 -2.06 -17.30 15.22
CA PHE A 182 -1.27 -16.25 14.59
C PHE A 182 -1.93 -14.87 14.75
N LEU A 183 -3.24 -14.77 14.52
CA LEU A 183 -3.99 -13.53 14.74
C LEU A 183 -3.94 -13.10 16.23
N GLY A 184 -4.04 -14.06 17.15
CA GLY A 184 -3.87 -13.82 18.58
C GLY A 184 -2.49 -13.30 18.94
N LEU A 185 -1.43 -13.88 18.38
CA LEU A 185 -0.05 -13.42 18.56
C LEU A 185 0.13 -11.97 18.09
N VAL A 186 -0.26 -11.66 16.86
CA VAL A 186 -0.12 -10.31 16.28
C VAL A 186 -0.93 -9.29 17.10
N SER A 187 -2.17 -9.62 17.46
CA SER A 187 -3.02 -8.78 18.30
C SER A 187 -2.35 -8.46 19.64
N ASN A 188 -1.83 -9.48 20.33
CA ASN A 188 -1.15 -9.32 21.60
C ASN A 188 0.12 -8.48 21.49
N ARG A 189 0.95 -8.70 20.47
CA ARG A 189 2.16 -7.91 20.23
C ARG A 189 1.82 -6.43 19.99
N ILE A 190 0.86 -6.15 19.12
CA ILE A 190 0.43 -4.76 18.81
C ILE A 190 -0.05 -4.05 20.09
N ILE A 191 -0.93 -4.67 20.86
CA ILE A 191 -1.52 -4.04 22.06
C ILE A 191 -0.47 -3.85 23.17
N ASN A 192 0.43 -4.81 23.37
CA ASN A 192 1.38 -4.76 24.48
C ASN A 192 2.65 -3.95 24.16
N GLU A 193 3.09 -3.92 22.91
CA GLU A 193 4.33 -3.23 22.52
C GLU A 193 4.07 -1.76 22.14
N ILE A 194 2.86 -1.40 21.72
CA ILE A 194 2.52 -0.06 21.21
C ILE A 194 1.56 0.67 22.16
N ASP A 195 2.11 1.55 22.99
CA ASP A 195 1.31 2.50 23.76
C ASP A 195 0.50 3.40 22.79
N GLY A 196 -0.81 3.48 23.01
CA GLY A 196 -1.74 4.19 22.14
C GLY A 196 -2.64 3.30 21.27
N ILE A 197 -2.54 1.97 21.34
CA ILE A 197 -3.49 1.03 20.71
C ILE A 197 -4.09 0.10 21.77
N SER A 198 -5.43 0.06 21.87
CA SER A 198 -6.13 -0.81 22.84
C SER A 198 -6.85 -1.99 22.21
N ARG A 199 -7.06 -1.98 20.88
CA ARG A 199 -7.80 -3.04 20.20
C ARG A 199 -7.30 -3.25 18.78
N VAL A 200 -7.25 -4.52 18.41
CA VAL A 200 -6.97 -4.97 17.05
C VAL A 200 -8.20 -5.71 16.54
N VAL A 201 -8.58 -5.44 15.30
CA VAL A 201 -9.63 -6.16 14.57
C VAL A 201 -9.07 -6.76 13.29
N TYR A 202 -9.80 -7.69 12.67
CA TYR A 202 -9.40 -8.31 11.41
C TYR A 202 -10.53 -8.18 10.38
N ASP A 203 -10.19 -7.72 9.17
CA ASP A 203 -11.16 -7.55 8.10
C ASP A 203 -11.49 -8.88 7.41
N ILE A 204 -12.75 -9.31 7.56
CA ILE A 204 -13.32 -10.52 6.98
C ILE A 204 -14.20 -10.24 5.74
N SER A 205 -14.08 -9.06 5.13
CA SER A 205 -14.86 -8.65 3.96
C SER A 205 -14.13 -9.00 2.66
N GLY A 206 -14.78 -9.75 1.76
CA GLY A 206 -14.27 -9.97 0.41
C GLY A 206 -14.45 -8.76 -0.51
N LYS A 207 -13.77 -8.79 -1.66
CA LYS A 207 -14.01 -7.91 -2.81
C LYS A 207 -14.65 -8.72 -3.94
N PRO A 208 -15.91 -8.44 -4.33
CA PRO A 208 -16.92 -7.58 -3.68
C PRO A 208 -17.47 -8.17 -2.35
N PRO A 209 -18.19 -7.39 -1.50
CA PRO A 209 -18.68 -6.02 -1.72
C PRO A 209 -17.70 -4.91 -1.31
N ALA A 210 -16.64 -5.22 -0.56
CA ALA A 210 -15.67 -4.24 -0.11
C ALA A 210 -14.56 -4.03 -1.15
N THR A 211 -13.65 -3.09 -0.88
CA THR A 211 -12.38 -2.93 -1.57
C THR A 211 -11.23 -3.57 -0.77
N ILE A 212 -10.01 -3.57 -1.32
CA ILE A 212 -8.84 -4.05 -0.59
C ILE A 212 -8.42 -3.00 0.44
N GLU A 213 -8.17 -1.76 0.00
CA GLU A 213 -7.95 -0.59 0.87
C GLU A 213 -9.29 -0.08 1.45
N TRP A 214 -9.23 0.73 2.52
CA TRP A 214 -10.37 1.10 3.37
C TRP A 214 -10.81 2.59 3.26
N GLU A 215 -10.19 3.37 2.38
CA GLU A 215 -10.50 4.81 2.21
C GLU A 215 -11.85 5.10 1.56
#